data_AF-A9BIN8-F1
#
_entry.id   AF-A9BIN8-F1
#
_cell.length_a   1.000
_cell.length_b   1.000
_cell.length_c   1.000
_cell.angle_alpha   90.00
_cell.angle_beta   90.00
_cell.angle_gamma   90.00
#
_symmetry.space_group_name_H-M   'P 1'
#
loop_
_entity.id
_entity.type
_entity.pdbx_description
1 polymer ?
#
loop_
_entity_poly.entity_id
_entity_poly.type
_entity_poly.pdbx_seq_one_letter_code
_entity_poly.pdbx_strand_id
1 'polypeptide(L)'
;MFGIKELKANIEVTETTVECPVKGCSEKVERQEKFFKREERFKCPKHNIYISPSTFEYQSELDNLLWKDEADLDLFERIKKVKRESRIARDNSEDAVTWNVFRFLERNNLVESTLSSIIGTTLRSSEVIYWSYSQQEDSSWSELNKAREEFGEEIKRSSEPDVIIKTDSTLFFIEAKLTAGNEKTPGNINDSKKYKTGGNDWFSKVFKSDFEKVAIVQKKYELLRFWLLGTWIAKQEGLNFYLVNLVLFEREKDIEEIFKRHLYETPSSKFIRITWEDICQQILNSGFTGTDKDTMIKYFENKTIGYDWNRKLQRAFSIP
;
A
#
# COMPACT_ATOMS: atom_id res chain seq x y z
N MET A 1 5.96 -18.50 3.08
CA MET A 1 4.91 -17.91 2.24
C MET A 1 4.73 -18.77 1.00
N PHE A 2 3.51 -19.13 0.65
CA PHE A 2 3.23 -19.85 -0.58
C PHE A 2 3.17 -18.86 -1.75
N GLY A 3 3.87 -19.16 -2.84
CA GLY A 3 3.80 -18.40 -4.09
C GLY A 3 3.77 -19.31 -5.31
N ILE A 4 4.16 -18.79 -6.48
CA ILE A 4 4.12 -19.53 -7.76
C ILE A 4 4.78 -20.91 -7.70
N LYS A 5 5.88 -21.04 -6.95
CA LYS A 5 6.62 -22.29 -6.81
C LYS A 5 5.85 -23.32 -5.99
N GLU A 6 5.05 -22.90 -5.02
CA GLU A 6 4.31 -23.76 -4.09
C GLU A 6 2.83 -23.96 -4.47
N LEU A 7 2.25 -23.05 -5.25
CA LEU A 7 0.81 -23.01 -5.53
C LEU A 7 0.47 -23.62 -6.89
N LYS A 8 -0.69 -24.30 -6.97
CA LYS A 8 -1.22 -24.88 -8.21
C LYS A 8 -1.49 -23.80 -9.23
N ALA A 9 -1.16 -24.07 -10.49
CA ALA A 9 -1.42 -23.14 -11.60
C ALA A 9 -2.92 -22.91 -11.83
N ASN A 10 -3.74 -23.93 -11.58
CA ASN A 10 -5.20 -23.84 -11.58
C ASN A 10 -5.76 -24.55 -10.35
N ILE A 11 -6.91 -24.10 -9.85
CA ILE A 11 -7.64 -24.76 -8.76
C ILE A 11 -9.03 -25.17 -9.21
N GLU A 12 -9.52 -26.28 -8.68
CA GLU A 12 -10.91 -26.68 -8.85
C GLU A 12 -11.81 -25.87 -7.89
N VAL A 13 -12.85 -25.25 -8.46
CA VAL A 13 -13.90 -24.56 -7.69
C VAL A 13 -15.24 -25.05 -8.20
N THR A 14 -16.05 -25.60 -7.30
CA THR A 14 -17.42 -26.03 -7.59
C THR A 14 -18.43 -25.05 -6.99
N GLU A 15 -19.72 -25.36 -7.11
CA GLU A 15 -20.77 -24.60 -6.44
C GLU A 15 -20.59 -24.60 -4.92
N THR A 16 -20.13 -25.71 -4.34
CA THR A 16 -20.09 -25.93 -2.88
C THR A 16 -18.70 -26.05 -2.29
N THR A 17 -17.65 -26.23 -3.11
CA THR A 17 -16.30 -26.49 -2.60
C THR A 17 -15.21 -25.71 -3.34
N VAL A 18 -14.09 -25.52 -2.67
CA VAL A 18 -12.84 -24.97 -3.22
C VAL A 18 -11.69 -25.89 -2.87
N GLU A 19 -10.88 -26.21 -3.85
CA GLU A 19 -9.66 -26.99 -3.68
C GLU A 19 -8.56 -26.21 -2.97
N CYS A 20 -7.78 -26.88 -2.12
CA CYS A 20 -6.58 -26.29 -1.54
C CYS A 20 -5.58 -25.87 -2.63
N PRO A 21 -5.08 -24.63 -2.60
CA PRO A 21 -4.23 -24.10 -3.66
C PRO A 21 -2.79 -24.61 -3.61
N VAL A 22 -2.37 -25.29 -2.55
CA VAL A 22 -0.98 -25.79 -2.39
C VAL A 22 -0.74 -27.04 -3.24
N LYS A 23 0.35 -27.09 -4.01
CA LYS A 23 0.75 -28.24 -4.85
C LYS A 23 0.82 -29.53 -4.03
N GLY A 24 0.32 -30.62 -4.61
CA GLY A 24 0.29 -31.94 -3.94
C GLY A 24 -0.79 -32.09 -2.87
N CYS A 25 -1.53 -31.04 -2.52
CA CYS A 25 -2.67 -31.14 -1.60
C CYS A 25 -3.94 -31.54 -2.34
N SER A 26 -4.64 -32.59 -1.89
CA SER A 26 -5.94 -33.01 -2.47
C SER A 26 -7.16 -32.53 -1.66
N GLU A 27 -6.95 -31.75 -0.59
CA GLU A 27 -8.04 -31.30 0.27
C GLU A 27 -8.98 -30.34 -0.46
N LYS A 28 -10.28 -30.46 -0.18
CA LYS A 28 -11.33 -29.52 -0.61
C LYS A 28 -12.06 -29.03 0.63
N VAL A 29 -12.36 -27.74 0.68
CA VAL A 29 -13.10 -27.10 1.77
C VAL A 29 -14.41 -26.51 1.25
N GLU A 30 -15.31 -26.13 2.16
CA GLU A 30 -16.55 -25.46 1.76
C GLU A 30 -16.23 -24.15 1.02
N ARG A 31 -17.03 -23.82 0.00
CA ARG A 31 -16.85 -22.58 -0.75
C ARG A 31 -17.35 -21.38 0.05
N GLN A 32 -16.50 -20.37 0.16
CA GLN A 32 -16.88 -19.07 0.69
C GLN A 32 -17.64 -18.24 -0.35
N GLU A 33 -18.67 -17.52 0.11
CA GLU A 33 -19.46 -16.58 -0.70
C GLU A 33 -19.49 -15.18 -0.08
N LYS A 34 -19.49 -14.15 -0.94
CA LYS A 34 -19.61 -12.71 -0.61
C LYS A 34 -18.45 -12.13 0.20
N PHE A 35 -18.17 -12.67 1.39
CA PHE A 35 -17.17 -12.15 2.33
C PHE A 35 -16.23 -13.26 2.79
N PHE A 36 -14.96 -12.91 2.98
CA PHE A 36 -13.97 -13.83 3.52
C PHE A 36 -14.16 -14.01 5.03
N LYS A 37 -14.16 -15.26 5.50
CA LYS A 37 -14.34 -15.67 6.88
C LYS A 37 -13.31 -16.72 7.27
N ARG A 38 -12.84 -16.65 8.52
CA ARG A 38 -11.88 -17.58 9.10
C ARG A 38 -12.58 -18.65 9.95
N GLU A 39 -13.43 -19.45 9.31
CA GLU A 39 -14.16 -20.56 9.95
C GLU A 39 -13.49 -21.89 9.62
N GLU A 40 -13.56 -22.87 10.52
CA GLU A 40 -12.85 -24.15 10.37
C GLU A 40 -13.25 -24.93 9.10
N ARG A 41 -14.52 -24.82 8.68
CA ARG A 41 -15.02 -25.42 7.42
C ARG A 41 -14.39 -24.86 6.15
N PHE A 42 -13.73 -23.71 6.22
CA PHE A 42 -12.99 -23.08 5.13
C PHE A 42 -11.48 -23.31 5.23
N LYS A 43 -11.01 -24.03 6.26
CA LYS A 43 -9.61 -24.21 6.56
C LYS A 43 -9.09 -25.54 5.98
N CYS A 44 -7.96 -25.49 5.29
CA CYS A 44 -7.25 -26.71 4.91
C CYS A 44 -6.56 -27.29 6.15
N PRO A 45 -6.85 -28.54 6.58
CA PRO A 45 -6.27 -29.13 7.78
C PRO A 45 -4.76 -29.42 7.64
N LYS A 46 -4.26 -29.59 6.40
CA LYS A 46 -2.84 -29.87 6.13
C LYS A 46 -1.97 -28.63 6.14
N HIS A 47 -2.47 -27.52 5.60
CA HIS A 47 -1.67 -26.30 5.36
C HIS A 47 -2.04 -25.15 6.30
N ASN A 48 -3.09 -25.30 7.11
CA ASN A 48 -3.56 -24.28 8.04
C ASN A 48 -3.83 -22.91 7.38
N ILE A 49 -4.41 -22.93 6.18
CA ILE A 49 -4.85 -21.72 5.47
C ILE A 49 -6.37 -21.74 5.29
N TYR A 50 -7.00 -20.57 5.38
CA TYR A 50 -8.41 -20.38 5.09
C TYR A 50 -8.56 -20.06 3.60
N ILE A 51 -9.41 -20.78 2.88
CA ILE A 51 -9.42 -20.75 1.41
C ILE A 51 -10.71 -20.12 0.91
N SER A 52 -10.56 -19.27 -0.11
CA SER A 52 -11.66 -18.75 -0.92
C SER A 52 -11.40 -19.01 -2.41
N PRO A 53 -12.41 -18.84 -3.29
CA PRO A 53 -12.26 -19.11 -4.73
C PRO A 53 -11.18 -18.31 -5.48
N SER A 54 -10.70 -17.20 -4.91
CA SER A 54 -9.75 -16.29 -5.57
C SER A 54 -8.48 -16.02 -4.75
N THR A 55 -8.45 -16.38 -3.46
CA THR A 55 -7.30 -16.13 -2.57
C THR A 55 -7.39 -17.01 -1.32
N PHE A 56 -6.40 -16.92 -0.44
CA PHE A 56 -6.42 -17.54 0.88
C PHE A 56 -5.86 -16.58 1.94
N GLU A 57 -6.18 -16.85 3.21
CA GLU A 57 -5.56 -16.21 4.37
C GLU A 57 -4.74 -17.22 5.15
N TYR A 58 -3.55 -16.80 5.56
CA TYR A 58 -2.71 -17.56 6.48
C TYR A 58 -3.32 -17.61 7.88
N GLN A 59 -2.90 -18.59 8.68
CA GLN A 59 -3.28 -18.67 10.10
C GLN A 59 -2.74 -17.46 10.89
N SER A 60 -1.51 -17.04 10.62
CA SER A 60 -0.88 -15.87 11.24
C SER A 60 -0.57 -14.79 10.20
N GLU A 61 -0.68 -13.53 10.59
CA GLU A 61 -0.18 -12.40 9.78
C GLU A 61 1.32 -12.57 9.48
N LEU A 62 2.07 -13.10 10.45
CA LEU A 62 3.51 -13.32 10.32
C LEU A 62 3.84 -14.31 9.20
N ASP A 63 2.95 -15.20 8.81
CA ASP A 63 3.20 -16.14 7.72
C ASP A 63 3.29 -15.44 6.35
N ASN A 64 2.78 -14.21 6.26
CA ASN A 64 2.86 -13.34 5.09
C ASN A 64 3.93 -12.23 5.19
N LEU A 65 4.71 -12.20 6.27
CA LEU A 65 5.82 -11.27 6.44
C LEU A 65 7.16 -11.97 6.19
N LEU A 66 8.09 -11.25 5.55
CA LEU A 66 9.46 -11.72 5.32
C LEU A 66 10.35 -11.51 6.55
N TRP A 67 10.22 -10.34 7.18
CA TRP A 67 11.12 -9.88 8.23
C TRP A 67 10.51 -10.17 9.60
N LYS A 68 11.24 -10.96 10.40
CA LYS A 68 10.75 -11.56 11.66
C LYS A 68 11.80 -11.59 12.76
N ASP A 69 12.87 -10.80 12.63
CA ASP A 69 13.76 -10.61 13.76
C ASP A 69 13.05 -9.80 14.85
N GLU A 70 13.60 -9.83 16.07
CA GLU A 70 12.98 -9.22 17.25
C GLU A 70 12.65 -7.74 17.02
N ALA A 71 13.56 -6.99 16.41
CA ALA A 71 13.37 -5.57 16.14
C ALA A 71 12.21 -5.31 15.16
N ASP A 72 12.08 -6.12 14.10
CA ASP A 72 10.96 -5.98 13.16
C ASP A 72 9.62 -6.34 13.78
N LEU A 73 9.57 -7.40 14.59
CA LEU A 73 8.34 -7.83 15.26
C LEU A 73 7.88 -6.81 16.29
N ASP A 74 8.82 -6.24 17.07
CA ASP A 74 8.54 -5.17 18.02
C ASP A 74 8.01 -3.91 17.32
N LEU A 75 8.62 -3.53 16.20
CA LEU A 75 8.13 -2.42 15.38
C LEU A 75 6.73 -2.70 14.84
N PHE A 76 6.50 -3.89 14.29
CA PHE A 76 5.22 -4.30 13.74
C PHE A 76 4.10 -4.27 14.78
N GLU A 77 4.36 -4.75 16.00
CA GLU A 77 3.38 -4.72 17.11
C GLU A 77 3.12 -3.30 17.62
N ARG A 78 4.08 -2.38 17.56
CA ARG A 78 3.84 -0.96 17.85
C ARG A 78 2.98 -0.29 16.78
N ILE A 79 3.26 -0.54 15.51
CA ILE A 79 2.47 -0.04 14.38
C ILE A 79 1.01 -0.48 14.49
N LYS A 80 0.76 -1.74 14.86
CA LYS A 80 -0.59 -2.30 15.02
C LYS A 80 -1.44 -1.59 16.08
N LYS A 81 -0.83 -0.86 17.01
CA LYS A 81 -1.55 -0.02 17.98
C LYS A 81 -2.12 1.26 17.36
N VAL A 82 -1.57 1.70 16.23
CA VAL A 82 -1.98 2.90 15.50
C VAL A 82 -2.79 2.58 14.24
N LYS A 83 -2.38 1.55 13.49
CA LYS A 83 -3.03 1.14 12.23
C LYS A 83 -4.49 0.76 12.46
N ARG A 84 -5.37 1.23 11.55
CA ARG A 84 -6.82 1.16 11.76
C ARG A 84 -7.44 -0.17 11.36
N GLU A 85 -7.03 -0.73 10.23
CA GLU A 85 -7.41 -2.06 9.76
C GLU A 85 -6.18 -2.77 9.21
N SER A 86 -6.01 -4.06 9.52
CA SER A 86 -4.94 -4.89 8.95
C SER A 86 -5.56 -6.09 8.27
N ARG A 87 -5.17 -6.32 7.02
CA ARG A 87 -5.48 -7.57 6.29
C ARG A 87 -4.21 -8.27 5.85
N ILE A 88 -3.17 -8.18 6.67
CA ILE A 88 -1.82 -8.68 6.36
C ILE A 88 -1.81 -10.19 6.11
N ALA A 89 -2.66 -10.96 6.77
CA ALA A 89 -2.72 -12.41 6.59
C ALA A 89 -3.24 -12.87 5.21
N ARG A 90 -3.84 -12.00 4.38
CA ARG A 90 -4.26 -12.39 3.01
C ARG A 90 -3.05 -12.57 2.12
N ASP A 91 -3.02 -13.64 1.33
CA ASP A 91 -1.95 -13.82 0.34
C ASP A 91 -1.77 -12.54 -0.49
N ASN A 92 -2.84 -12.05 -1.12
CA ASN A 92 -2.81 -10.84 -1.93
C ASN A 92 -2.95 -9.53 -1.13
N SER A 93 -2.45 -9.49 0.10
CA SER A 93 -2.48 -8.29 0.95
C SER A 93 -1.55 -7.21 0.42
N GLU A 94 -2.13 -6.03 0.19
CA GLU A 94 -1.41 -4.79 -0.12
C GLU A 94 -0.54 -4.36 1.06
N ASP A 95 -1.09 -4.37 2.28
CA ASP A 95 -0.36 -4.03 3.51
C ASP A 95 0.90 -4.91 3.68
N ALA A 96 0.80 -6.21 3.42
CA ALA A 96 1.93 -7.12 3.56
C ALA A 96 3.01 -6.86 2.51
N VAL A 97 2.64 -6.56 1.26
CA VAL A 97 3.60 -6.16 0.22
C VAL A 97 4.28 -4.86 0.60
N THR A 98 3.52 -3.86 1.02
CA THR A 98 4.04 -2.57 1.49
C THR A 98 5.06 -2.77 2.62
N TRP A 99 4.70 -3.51 3.68
CA TRP A 99 5.64 -3.83 4.76
C TRP A 99 6.90 -4.52 4.24
N ASN A 100 6.74 -5.63 3.52
CA ASN A 100 7.86 -6.44 3.07
C ASN A 100 8.84 -5.60 2.23
N VAL A 101 8.34 -4.77 1.32
CA VAL A 101 9.16 -3.94 0.43
C VAL A 101 9.81 -2.77 1.18
N PHE A 102 9.03 -1.93 1.86
CA PHE A 102 9.58 -0.73 2.49
C PHE A 102 10.44 -1.04 3.71
N ARG A 103 10.11 -2.09 4.46
CA ARG A 103 10.95 -2.52 5.58
C ARG A 103 12.30 -3.03 5.12
N PHE A 104 12.35 -3.71 3.97
CA PHE A 104 13.62 -4.07 3.33
C PHE A 104 14.44 -2.84 2.95
N LEU A 105 13.81 -1.84 2.32
CA LEU A 105 14.51 -0.61 1.94
C LEU A 105 15.07 0.10 3.17
N GLU A 106 14.27 0.21 4.23
CA GLU A 106 14.62 0.88 5.47
C GLU A 106 15.77 0.18 6.20
N ARG A 107 15.63 -1.12 6.50
CA ARG A 107 16.65 -1.87 7.27
C ARG A 107 18.01 -1.95 6.54
N ASN A 108 18.02 -1.78 5.22
CA ASN A 108 19.22 -1.82 4.39
C ASN A 108 19.73 -0.44 3.95
N ASN A 109 19.18 0.66 4.48
CA ASN A 109 19.56 2.04 4.15
C ASN A 109 19.45 2.36 2.64
N LEU A 110 18.41 1.84 1.99
CA LEU A 110 18.15 2.00 0.56
C LEU A 110 17.03 3.01 0.24
N VAL A 111 16.35 3.54 1.25
CA VAL A 111 15.20 4.45 1.08
C VAL A 111 15.60 5.68 0.28
N GLU A 112 16.63 6.41 0.73
CA GLU A 112 17.08 7.65 0.10
C GLU A 112 17.58 7.40 -1.31
N SER A 113 18.42 6.38 -1.52
CA SER A 113 18.96 6.09 -2.86
C SER A 113 17.87 5.69 -3.84
N THR A 114 16.90 4.89 -3.40
CA THR A 114 15.79 4.43 -4.24
C THR A 114 14.92 5.60 -4.67
N LEU A 115 14.47 6.42 -3.72
CA LEU A 115 13.63 7.57 -4.01
C LEU A 115 14.40 8.66 -4.79
N SER A 116 15.69 8.86 -4.48
CA SER A 116 16.52 9.82 -5.20
C SER A 116 16.61 9.48 -6.68
N SER A 117 16.78 8.19 -7.01
CA SER A 117 16.79 7.73 -8.40
C SER A 117 15.44 7.92 -9.09
N ILE A 118 14.34 7.75 -8.37
CA ILE A 118 12.99 7.90 -8.92
C ILE A 118 12.68 9.37 -9.26
N ILE A 119 13.00 10.30 -8.35
CA ILE A 119 12.65 11.72 -8.54
C ILE A 119 13.75 12.56 -9.20
N GLY A 120 14.97 12.01 -9.35
CA GLY A 120 16.12 12.70 -9.94
C GLY A 120 16.77 13.74 -9.03
N THR A 121 16.59 13.64 -7.71
CA THR A 121 17.12 14.59 -6.72
C THR A 121 17.73 13.83 -5.56
N THR A 122 18.88 14.28 -5.04
CA THR A 122 19.50 13.66 -3.86
C THR A 122 18.69 13.93 -2.60
N LEU A 123 18.37 12.86 -1.87
CA LEU A 123 17.69 12.89 -0.57
C LEU A 123 18.63 12.47 0.55
N ARG A 124 18.37 12.94 1.78
CA ARG A 124 19.14 12.61 2.98
C ARG A 124 18.24 12.50 4.22
N SER A 125 18.70 11.75 5.21
CA SER A 125 18.10 11.69 6.55
C SER A 125 16.61 11.37 6.53
N SER A 126 16.25 10.20 5.99
CA SER A 126 14.85 9.80 5.90
C SER A 126 14.31 9.19 7.21
N GLU A 127 13.06 9.48 7.50
CA GLU A 127 12.22 8.70 8.41
C GLU A 127 11.14 7.99 7.59
N VAL A 128 10.98 6.68 7.81
CA VAL A 128 9.87 5.91 7.26
C VAL A 128 8.77 5.77 8.32
N ILE A 129 7.59 6.25 7.97
CA ILE A 129 6.39 6.30 8.82
C ILE A 129 5.35 5.36 8.19
N TYR A 130 5.05 4.25 8.85
CA TYR A 130 4.14 3.22 8.34
C TYR A 130 2.73 3.43 8.86
N TRP A 131 1.74 3.59 7.98
CA TRP A 131 0.33 3.75 8.36
C TRP A 131 0.13 4.76 9.50
N SER A 132 0.76 5.93 9.36
CA SER A 132 0.80 7.03 10.34
C SER A 132 1.69 6.83 11.57
N TYR A 133 2.25 5.65 11.83
CA TYR A 133 3.14 5.44 12.99
C TYR A 133 4.55 5.99 12.71
N SER A 134 4.96 6.99 13.47
CA SER A 134 6.32 7.54 13.48
C SER A 134 7.16 6.83 14.53
N GLN A 135 8.31 6.32 14.10
CA GLN A 135 9.27 5.68 14.98
C GLN A 135 9.99 6.71 15.86
N GLN A 136 10.21 7.92 15.34
CA GLN A 136 10.84 9.01 16.11
C GLN A 136 9.92 9.53 17.22
N GLU A 137 8.62 9.63 16.96
CA GLU A 137 7.63 10.09 17.94
C GLU A 137 7.03 8.95 18.78
N ASP A 138 7.38 7.69 18.47
CA ASP A 138 6.81 6.46 19.06
C ASP A 138 5.27 6.48 19.14
N SER A 139 4.62 7.09 18.15
CA SER A 139 3.17 7.33 18.15
C SER A 139 2.64 7.67 16.76
N SER A 140 1.35 7.99 16.65
CA SER A 140 0.82 8.51 15.39
C SER A 140 1.45 9.87 15.10
N TRP A 141 2.06 10.00 13.91
CA TRP A 141 2.81 11.17 13.48
C TRP A 141 1.99 12.46 13.64
N SER A 142 2.55 13.37 14.43
CA SER A 142 1.87 14.56 14.93
C SER A 142 1.45 15.52 13.81
N GLU A 143 2.30 15.74 12.81
CA GLU A 143 1.99 16.64 11.69
C GLU A 143 0.84 16.15 10.82
N LEU A 144 0.74 14.84 10.60
CA LEU A 144 -0.42 14.27 9.92
C LEU A 144 -1.70 14.46 10.74
N ASN A 145 -1.64 14.30 12.07
CA ASN A 145 -2.78 14.54 12.95
C ASN A 145 -3.22 16.02 12.93
N LYS A 146 -2.29 16.96 12.96
CA LYS A 146 -2.61 18.40 12.80
C LYS A 146 -3.30 18.67 11.48
N ALA A 147 -2.79 18.11 10.38
CA ALA A 147 -3.43 18.25 9.07
C ALA A 147 -4.85 17.65 9.05
N ARG A 148 -5.02 16.43 9.59
CA ARG A 148 -6.33 15.79 9.71
C ARG A 148 -7.32 16.69 10.45
N GLU A 149 -6.94 17.24 11.60
CA GLU A 149 -7.79 18.15 12.39
C GLU A 149 -8.11 19.45 11.66
N GLU A 150 -7.12 20.07 11.02
CA GLU A 150 -7.27 21.29 10.22
C GLU A 150 -8.35 21.13 9.14
N PHE A 151 -8.35 19.97 8.48
CA PHE A 151 -9.32 19.64 7.44
C PHE A 151 -10.57 18.91 7.94
N GLY A 152 -10.78 18.88 9.26
CA GLY A 152 -12.01 18.39 9.89
C GLY A 152 -12.16 16.87 9.86
N GLU A 153 -11.07 16.12 9.71
CA GLU A 153 -11.07 14.68 9.89
C GLU A 153 -10.99 14.31 11.38
N GLU A 154 -11.77 13.31 11.79
CA GLU A 154 -11.59 12.69 13.10
C GLU A 154 -10.37 11.78 13.07
N ILE A 155 -9.41 11.93 14.01
CA ILE A 155 -8.18 11.13 14.06
C ILE A 155 -8.49 9.62 13.98
N LYS A 156 -9.49 9.15 14.74
CA LYS A 156 -9.91 7.73 14.74
C LYS A 156 -10.54 7.25 13.42
N ARG A 157 -10.93 8.19 12.53
CA ARG A 157 -11.63 8.02 11.24
C ARG A 157 -11.05 8.87 10.11
N SER A 158 -9.72 8.85 10.01
CA SER A 158 -8.94 9.73 9.13
C SER A 158 -8.19 9.01 8.01
N SER A 159 -7.59 9.81 7.12
CA SER A 159 -6.71 9.47 6.00
C SER A 159 -5.40 8.87 6.49
N GLU A 160 -5.11 7.62 6.13
CA GLU A 160 -3.90 6.86 6.50
C GLU A 160 -3.15 6.51 5.21
N PRO A 161 -2.13 7.29 4.80
CA PRO A 161 -1.24 6.86 3.72
C PRO A 161 -0.54 5.56 4.12
N ASP A 162 -0.30 4.68 3.16
CA ASP A 162 0.38 3.41 3.42
C ASP A 162 1.79 3.62 3.97
N VAL A 163 2.55 4.51 3.33
CA VAL A 163 3.89 4.90 3.77
C VAL A 163 4.04 6.41 3.61
N ILE A 164 4.62 7.04 4.62
CA ILE A 164 5.10 8.41 4.57
C ILE A 164 6.62 8.36 4.70
N ILE A 165 7.32 9.10 3.85
CA ILE A 165 8.77 9.25 3.96
C ILE A 165 9.07 10.74 4.11
N LYS A 166 9.62 11.11 5.26
CA LYS A 166 10.05 12.48 5.54
C LYS A 166 11.56 12.55 5.45
N THR A 167 12.09 13.42 4.59
CA THR A 167 13.52 13.73 4.51
C THR A 167 13.77 15.15 5.02
N ASP A 168 15.03 15.59 5.01
CA ASP A 168 15.40 16.97 5.30
C ASP A 168 14.78 18.01 4.35
N SER A 169 14.48 17.62 3.11
CA SER A 169 14.01 18.53 2.05
C SER A 169 12.66 18.16 1.43
N THR A 170 12.15 16.94 1.66
CA THR A 170 11.04 16.39 0.88
C THR A 170 10.14 15.50 1.74
N LEU A 171 8.83 15.63 1.54
CA LEU A 171 7.79 14.77 2.09
C LEU A 171 7.17 13.91 0.97
N PHE A 172 7.15 12.61 1.17
CA PHE A 172 6.47 11.65 0.29
C PHE A 172 5.26 11.08 1.01
N PHE A 173 4.10 11.17 0.38
CA PHE A 173 2.96 10.31 0.72
C PHE A 173 2.87 9.24 -0.35
N ILE A 174 2.92 7.98 0.05
CA ILE A 174 2.87 6.84 -0.84
C ILE A 174 1.57 6.10 -0.57
N GLU A 175 0.74 6.01 -1.60
CA GLU A 175 -0.44 5.17 -1.64
C GLU A 175 -0.12 3.94 -2.49
N ALA A 176 -0.09 2.78 -1.86
CA ALA A 176 0.20 1.52 -2.50
C ALA A 176 -1.08 0.90 -3.04
N LYS A 177 -1.02 0.34 -4.25
CA LYS A 177 -2.10 -0.43 -4.86
C LYS A 177 -1.54 -1.73 -5.43
N LEU A 178 -2.04 -2.85 -4.95
CA LEU A 178 -1.72 -4.18 -5.45
C LEU A 178 -2.91 -4.75 -6.25
N THR A 179 -4.08 -4.82 -5.61
CA THR A 179 -5.28 -5.42 -6.23
C THR A 179 -6.43 -4.44 -6.39
N ALA A 180 -6.58 -3.49 -5.47
CA ALA A 180 -7.59 -2.45 -5.55
C ALA A 180 -7.15 -1.32 -6.50
N GLY A 181 -8.10 -0.68 -7.16
CA GLY A 181 -7.85 0.53 -7.94
C GLY A 181 -8.07 1.81 -7.14
N ASN A 182 -7.80 2.94 -7.78
CA ASN A 182 -7.96 4.28 -7.17
C ASN A 182 -9.39 4.84 -7.22
N GLU A 183 -10.37 4.06 -7.66
CA GLU A 183 -11.77 4.48 -7.74
C GLU A 183 -12.46 4.44 -6.37
N LYS A 184 -12.32 5.53 -5.60
CA LYS A 184 -12.91 5.73 -4.27
C LYS A 184 -13.76 6.99 -4.21
N THR A 185 -14.96 6.86 -3.68
CA THR A 185 -15.84 7.98 -3.33
C THR A 185 -15.94 8.14 -1.81
N PRO A 186 -16.35 9.31 -1.30
CA PRO A 186 -16.66 9.48 0.11
C PRO A 186 -17.78 8.51 0.55
N GLY A 187 -17.72 8.02 1.79
CA GLY A 187 -18.81 7.22 2.37
C GLY A 187 -20.10 8.02 2.55
N ASN A 188 -19.98 9.33 2.79
CA ASN A 188 -21.09 10.28 2.78
C ASN A 188 -20.75 11.42 1.81
N ILE A 189 -21.43 11.47 0.66
CA ILE A 189 -21.19 12.46 -0.39
C ILE A 189 -21.56 13.89 0.03
N ASN A 190 -22.40 14.04 1.06
CA ASN A 190 -22.85 15.34 1.56
C ASN A 190 -21.92 15.90 2.65
N ASP A 191 -20.97 15.10 3.13
CA ASP A 191 -20.01 15.50 4.15
C ASP A 191 -18.60 15.58 3.56
N SER A 192 -18.25 16.78 3.09
CA SER A 192 -16.89 17.10 2.65
C SER A 192 -15.96 17.51 3.80
N LYS A 193 -16.39 17.35 5.06
CA LYS A 193 -15.68 17.85 6.25
C LYS A 193 -15.32 19.32 6.07
N LYS A 194 -14.09 19.72 6.43
CA LYS A 194 -13.54 21.05 6.15
C LYS A 194 -12.57 21.05 4.97
N TYR A 195 -12.63 20.08 4.04
CA TYR A 195 -11.65 20.04 2.95
C TYR A 195 -11.64 21.31 2.10
N LYS A 196 -12.80 21.94 1.89
CA LYS A 196 -12.92 23.16 1.08
C LYS A 196 -12.44 24.42 1.79
N THR A 197 -12.56 24.48 3.12
CA THR A 197 -12.36 25.70 3.93
C THR A 197 -11.14 25.67 4.84
N GLY A 198 -10.65 24.47 5.17
CA GLY A 198 -9.45 24.25 5.99
C GLY A 198 -8.18 24.78 5.33
N GLY A 199 -7.18 25.07 6.14
CA GLY A 199 -5.87 25.58 5.74
C GLY A 199 -5.94 26.98 5.11
N ASN A 200 -6.89 27.80 5.54
CA ASN A 200 -7.23 29.08 4.90
C ASN A 200 -7.53 28.88 3.41
N ASP A 201 -8.58 28.10 3.13
CA ASP A 201 -9.03 27.73 1.78
C ASP A 201 -7.93 27.06 0.94
N TRP A 202 -7.12 26.20 1.57
CA TRP A 202 -5.95 25.57 0.94
C TRP A 202 -6.31 24.79 -0.31
N PHE A 203 -7.48 24.16 -0.33
CA PHE A 203 -7.99 23.42 -1.49
C PHE A 203 -7.94 24.23 -2.79
N SER A 204 -8.39 25.49 -2.74
CA SER A 204 -8.40 26.39 -3.91
C SER A 204 -7.00 26.71 -4.45
N LYS A 205 -5.97 26.57 -3.62
CA LYS A 205 -4.57 26.83 -3.98
C LYS A 205 -3.90 25.64 -4.65
N VAL A 206 -4.40 24.42 -4.41
CA VAL A 206 -3.76 23.17 -4.86
C VAL A 206 -4.60 22.36 -5.85
N PHE A 207 -5.88 22.70 -6.05
CA PHE A 207 -6.77 22.08 -7.03
C PHE A 207 -7.35 23.07 -8.04
N LYS A 208 -7.32 22.68 -9.33
CA LYS A 208 -8.00 23.35 -10.45
C LYS A 208 -9.50 23.03 -10.52
N SER A 209 -9.90 21.88 -10.00
CA SER A 209 -11.28 21.37 -10.04
C SER A 209 -11.89 21.40 -8.65
N ASP A 210 -13.21 21.56 -8.57
CA ASP A 210 -13.94 21.45 -7.31
C ASP A 210 -13.88 20.02 -6.71
N PHE A 211 -14.22 19.94 -5.43
CA PHE A 211 -14.22 18.70 -4.66
C PHE A 211 -15.10 17.63 -5.31
N GLU A 212 -16.32 17.98 -5.72
CA GLU A 212 -17.30 17.06 -6.29
C GLU A 212 -16.77 16.39 -7.55
N LYS A 213 -16.16 17.17 -8.45
CA LYS A 213 -15.57 16.68 -9.68
C LYS A 213 -14.46 15.67 -9.40
N VAL A 214 -13.56 15.96 -8.46
CA VAL A 214 -12.43 15.06 -8.17
C VAL A 214 -12.87 13.84 -7.35
N ALA A 215 -13.57 14.05 -6.23
CA ALA A 215 -13.89 13.01 -5.26
C ALA A 215 -15.06 12.12 -5.69
N ILE A 216 -16.06 12.68 -6.39
CA ILE A 216 -17.33 11.98 -6.67
C ILE A 216 -17.39 11.56 -8.14
N VAL A 217 -17.24 12.51 -9.06
CA VAL A 217 -17.34 12.21 -10.51
C VAL A 217 -16.16 11.36 -10.97
N GLN A 218 -14.94 11.78 -10.62
CA GLN A 218 -13.72 11.05 -10.97
C GLN A 218 -13.33 9.96 -9.97
N LYS A 219 -14.06 9.87 -8.85
CA LYS A 219 -13.85 8.87 -7.80
C LYS A 219 -12.39 8.83 -7.31
N LYS A 220 -11.73 9.98 -7.15
CA LYS A 220 -10.33 10.06 -6.65
C LYS A 220 -10.29 10.63 -5.23
N TYR A 221 -11.24 10.26 -4.37
CA TYR A 221 -11.37 10.82 -3.03
C TYR A 221 -10.15 10.58 -2.15
N GLU A 222 -9.55 9.40 -2.22
CA GLU A 222 -8.35 9.05 -1.45
C GLU A 222 -7.13 9.89 -1.86
N LEU A 223 -6.81 9.91 -3.15
CA LEU A 223 -5.74 10.74 -3.71
C LEU A 223 -5.97 12.24 -3.43
N LEU A 224 -7.23 12.72 -3.50
CA LEU A 224 -7.58 14.09 -3.16
C LEU A 224 -7.20 14.44 -1.72
N ARG A 225 -7.54 13.57 -0.75
CA ARG A 225 -7.21 13.80 0.65
C ARG A 225 -5.70 13.82 0.87
N PHE A 226 -4.97 12.87 0.30
CA PHE A 226 -3.52 12.81 0.46
C PHE A 226 -2.80 13.99 -0.20
N TRP A 227 -3.27 14.43 -1.36
CA TRP A 227 -2.74 15.64 -1.99
C TRP A 227 -2.99 16.88 -1.10
N LEU A 228 -4.21 17.03 -0.60
CA LEU A 228 -4.59 18.17 0.24
C LEU A 228 -3.78 18.22 1.54
N LEU A 229 -3.74 17.10 2.28
CA LEU A 229 -3.03 17.00 3.55
C LEU A 229 -1.53 17.14 3.36
N GLY A 230 -0.94 16.41 2.40
CA GLY A 230 0.50 16.39 2.20
C GLY A 230 1.07 17.71 1.68
N THR A 231 0.39 18.39 0.75
CA THR A 231 0.80 19.73 0.30
C THR A 231 0.70 20.77 1.42
N TRP A 232 -0.31 20.65 2.29
CA TRP A 232 -0.44 21.55 3.44
C TRP A 232 0.69 21.35 4.44
N ILE A 233 1.00 20.10 4.83
CA ILE A 233 2.11 19.78 5.74
C ILE A 233 3.43 20.27 5.15
N ALA A 234 3.70 19.95 3.87
CA ALA A 234 4.92 20.37 3.20
C ALA A 234 5.06 21.89 3.18
N LYS A 235 3.96 22.64 3.05
CA LYS A 235 3.99 24.11 3.15
C LYS A 235 4.35 24.60 4.56
N GLN A 236 3.84 23.96 5.61
CA GLN A 236 4.17 24.34 7.00
C GLN A 236 5.64 24.06 7.32
N GLU A 237 6.17 22.95 6.84
CA GLU A 237 7.53 22.47 7.13
C GLU A 237 8.58 23.02 6.14
N GLY A 238 8.16 23.73 5.09
CA GLY A 238 9.08 24.23 4.05
C GLY A 238 9.70 23.13 3.18
N LEU A 239 8.98 22.01 2.99
CA LEU A 239 9.43 20.84 2.25
C LEU A 239 8.88 20.83 0.82
N ASN A 240 9.56 20.11 -0.07
CA ASN A 240 8.93 19.64 -1.31
C ASN A 240 7.92 18.51 -0.99
N PHE A 241 6.94 18.30 -1.87
CA PHE A 241 5.94 17.26 -1.70
C PHE A 241 5.81 16.38 -2.94
N TYR A 242 5.76 15.07 -2.70
CA TYR A 242 5.40 14.09 -3.71
C TYR A 242 4.25 13.23 -3.18
N LEU A 243 3.13 13.24 -3.91
CA LEU A 243 2.13 12.20 -3.78
C LEU A 243 2.45 11.11 -4.80
N VAL A 244 2.76 9.93 -4.31
CA VAL A 244 3.20 8.78 -5.07
C VAL A 244 2.09 7.75 -5.10
N ASN A 245 1.58 7.46 -6.28
CA ASN A 245 0.66 6.33 -6.48
C ASN A 245 1.48 5.13 -6.97
N LEU A 246 1.73 4.19 -6.06
CA LEU A 246 2.56 3.01 -6.26
C LEU A 246 1.68 1.83 -6.70
N VAL A 247 1.75 1.46 -7.97
CA VAL A 247 0.81 0.50 -8.59
C VAL A 247 1.56 -0.65 -9.26
N LEU A 248 0.83 -1.66 -9.75
CA LEU A 248 1.42 -2.66 -10.67
C LEU A 248 1.66 -2.05 -12.05
N PHE A 249 2.74 -2.44 -12.74
CA PHE A 249 3.10 -1.91 -14.06
C PHE A 249 1.94 -1.89 -15.06
N GLU A 250 1.15 -2.97 -15.10
CA GLU A 250 0.04 -3.11 -16.04
C GLU A 250 -1.25 -2.36 -15.64
N ARG A 251 -1.31 -1.78 -14.44
CA ARG A 251 -2.52 -1.15 -13.87
C ARG A 251 -2.39 0.37 -13.79
N GLU A 252 -3.52 1.06 -13.83
CA GLU A 252 -3.61 2.51 -13.57
C GLU A 252 -2.62 3.31 -14.45
N LYS A 253 -2.46 2.92 -15.74
CA LYS A 253 -1.44 3.51 -16.65
C LYS A 253 -1.68 5.00 -16.93
N ASP A 254 -2.93 5.44 -16.87
CA ASP A 254 -3.41 6.78 -17.16
C ASP A 254 -3.67 7.62 -15.89
N ILE A 255 -3.45 7.07 -14.70
CA ILE A 255 -3.80 7.74 -13.42
C ILE A 255 -3.08 9.07 -13.24
N GLU A 256 -1.84 9.17 -13.72
CA GLU A 256 -1.04 10.39 -13.64
C GLU A 256 -1.70 11.51 -14.44
N GLU A 257 -2.05 11.26 -15.71
CA GLU A 257 -2.76 12.21 -16.56
C GLU A 257 -4.14 12.58 -15.99
N ILE A 258 -4.92 11.56 -15.60
CA ILE A 258 -6.28 11.72 -15.07
C ILE A 258 -6.30 12.57 -13.80
N PHE A 259 -5.36 12.36 -12.88
CA PHE A 259 -5.36 13.08 -11.63
C PHE A 259 -4.72 14.47 -11.77
N LYS A 260 -3.59 14.61 -12.48
CA LYS A 260 -2.87 15.88 -12.67
C LYS A 260 -3.71 17.00 -13.30
N ARG A 261 -4.66 16.67 -14.18
CA ARG A 261 -5.55 17.69 -14.76
C ARG A 261 -6.37 18.45 -13.70
N HIS A 262 -6.51 17.89 -12.50
CA HIS A 262 -7.20 18.51 -11.38
C HIS A 262 -6.28 19.29 -10.44
N LEU A 263 -4.95 19.22 -10.58
CA LEU A 263 -3.99 19.75 -9.61
C LEU A 263 -3.31 21.02 -10.13
N TYR A 264 -3.01 21.95 -9.23
CA TYR A 264 -1.98 22.98 -9.45
C TYR A 264 -0.62 22.40 -9.03
N GLU A 265 0.03 21.66 -9.92
CA GLU A 265 1.40 21.21 -9.67
C GLU A 265 2.39 22.38 -9.73
N THR A 266 3.43 22.29 -8.92
CA THR A 266 4.55 23.23 -8.90
C THR A 266 5.86 22.44 -8.95
N PRO A 267 7.02 23.09 -9.17
CA PRO A 267 8.31 22.41 -9.05
C PRO A 267 8.50 21.70 -7.69
N SER A 268 7.90 22.23 -6.63
CA SER A 268 7.97 21.72 -5.25
C SER A 268 6.81 20.81 -4.84
N SER A 269 5.83 20.54 -5.70
CA SER A 269 4.69 19.68 -5.36
C SER A 269 4.21 18.92 -6.59
N LYS A 270 4.42 17.60 -6.60
CA LYS A 270 4.19 16.75 -7.76
C LYS A 270 3.40 15.50 -7.42
N PHE A 271 2.50 15.09 -8.30
CA PHE A 271 1.90 13.76 -8.31
C PHE A 271 2.70 12.89 -9.27
N ILE A 272 3.07 11.68 -8.84
CA ILE A 272 3.78 10.74 -9.70
C ILE A 272 3.17 9.36 -9.58
N ARG A 273 3.12 8.64 -10.70
CA ARG A 273 2.90 7.21 -10.75
C ARG A 273 4.26 6.51 -10.75
N ILE A 274 4.43 5.58 -9.82
CA ILE A 274 5.54 4.63 -9.84
C ILE A 274 4.98 3.21 -9.79
N THR A 275 5.81 2.23 -10.11
CA THR A 275 5.40 0.83 -10.09
C THR A 275 6.19 0.02 -9.07
N TRP A 276 5.60 -1.07 -8.60
CA TRP A 276 6.32 -2.06 -7.79
C TRP A 276 7.53 -2.62 -8.54
N GLU A 277 7.40 -2.78 -9.85
CA GLU A 277 8.47 -3.16 -10.76
C GLU A 277 9.60 -2.11 -10.83
N ASP A 278 9.28 -0.81 -10.81
CA ASP A 278 10.28 0.25 -10.72
C ASP A 278 11.09 0.13 -9.43
N ILE A 279 10.43 -0.11 -8.29
CA ILE A 279 11.12 -0.34 -7.00
C ILE A 279 11.99 -1.59 -7.08
N CYS A 280 11.47 -2.70 -7.62
CA CYS A 280 12.25 -3.93 -7.79
C CYS A 280 13.49 -3.69 -8.66
N GLN A 281 13.37 -2.91 -9.73
CA GLN A 281 14.49 -2.56 -10.59
C GLN A 281 15.54 -1.72 -9.85
N GLN A 282 15.14 -0.79 -8.98
CA GLN A 282 16.07 -0.05 -8.12
C GLN A 282 16.79 -0.98 -7.13
N ILE A 283 16.08 -1.96 -6.54
CA ILE A 283 16.67 -2.96 -5.66
C ILE A 283 17.68 -3.82 -6.42
N LEU A 284 17.35 -4.28 -7.63
CA LEU A 284 18.26 -5.07 -8.48
C LEU A 284 19.53 -4.27 -8.82
N ASN A 285 19.35 -3.02 -9.24
CA ASN A 285 20.44 -2.13 -9.65
C ASN A 285 21.24 -1.55 -8.47
N SER A 286 20.75 -1.70 -7.24
CA SER A 286 21.50 -1.28 -6.06
C SER A 286 22.82 -2.06 -5.95
N GLY A 287 23.89 -1.38 -5.56
CA GLY A 287 25.17 -2.03 -5.22
C GLY A 287 25.11 -2.90 -3.97
N PHE A 288 23.95 -2.96 -3.29
CA PHE A 288 23.74 -3.79 -2.13
C PHE A 288 23.82 -5.28 -2.50
N THR A 289 24.49 -6.04 -1.66
CA THR A 289 24.64 -7.50 -1.78
C THR A 289 24.36 -8.12 -0.41
N GLY A 290 23.70 -9.28 -0.38
CA GLY A 290 23.37 -9.95 0.86
C GLY A 290 22.11 -10.81 0.77
N THR A 291 21.88 -11.61 1.82
CA THR A 291 20.75 -12.55 1.90
C THR A 291 19.40 -11.87 1.86
N ASP A 292 19.29 -10.65 2.38
CA ASP A 292 18.05 -9.86 2.37
C ASP A 292 17.66 -9.50 0.92
N LYS A 293 18.64 -9.14 0.08
CA LYS A 293 18.41 -8.84 -1.34
C LYS A 293 17.92 -10.08 -2.09
N ASP A 294 18.59 -11.21 -1.89
CA ASP A 294 18.18 -12.48 -2.51
C ASP A 294 16.77 -12.89 -2.07
N THR A 295 16.44 -12.67 -0.79
CA THR A 295 15.11 -12.94 -0.23
C THR A 295 14.06 -12.04 -0.88
N MET A 296 14.36 -10.75 -1.03
CA MET A 296 13.46 -9.78 -1.65
C MET A 296 13.23 -10.08 -3.13
N ILE A 297 14.29 -10.38 -3.89
CA ILE A 297 14.16 -10.74 -5.31
C ILE A 297 13.29 -12.00 -5.47
N LYS A 298 13.57 -13.05 -4.68
CA LYS A 298 12.75 -14.27 -4.67
C LYS A 298 11.30 -13.99 -4.29
N TYR A 299 11.05 -13.07 -3.35
CA TYR A 299 9.71 -12.66 -2.97
C TYR A 299 8.97 -12.04 -4.16
N PHE A 300 9.58 -11.06 -4.81
CA PHE A 300 9.07 -10.42 -6.01
C PHE A 300 8.79 -11.43 -7.15
N GLU A 301 9.72 -12.35 -7.42
CA GLU A 301 9.52 -13.40 -8.44
C GLU A 301 8.37 -14.37 -8.13
N ASN A 302 8.16 -14.67 -6.84
CA ASN A 302 7.27 -15.73 -6.38
C ASN A 302 5.88 -15.21 -5.97
N LYS A 303 5.74 -13.91 -5.70
CA LYS A 303 4.49 -13.34 -5.16
C LYS A 303 3.33 -13.47 -6.13
N THR A 304 2.17 -13.81 -5.58
CA THR A 304 0.89 -13.94 -6.29
C THR A 304 -0.12 -12.91 -5.85
N ILE A 305 -1.11 -12.62 -6.70
CA ILE A 305 -2.32 -11.84 -6.36
C ILE A 305 -3.57 -12.71 -6.27
N GLY A 306 -3.38 -14.03 -6.17
CA GLY A 306 -4.43 -15.03 -6.12
C GLY A 306 -4.81 -15.57 -7.50
N TYR A 307 -6.05 -16.05 -7.62
CA TYR A 307 -6.61 -16.69 -8.79
C TYR A 307 -7.61 -15.79 -9.52
N ASP A 308 -7.57 -15.79 -10.85
CA ASP A 308 -8.52 -15.06 -11.67
C ASP A 308 -9.90 -15.77 -11.75
N TRP A 309 -10.80 -15.20 -12.55
CA TRP A 309 -12.13 -15.78 -12.79
C TRP A 309 -12.10 -17.13 -13.52
N ASN A 310 -11.03 -17.43 -14.25
CA ASN A 310 -10.74 -18.72 -14.88
C ASN A 310 -10.05 -19.70 -13.92
N ARG A 311 -9.89 -19.34 -12.64
CA ARG A 311 -9.19 -20.12 -11.62
C ARG A 311 -7.71 -20.33 -11.94
N LYS A 312 -7.12 -19.44 -12.73
CA LYS A 312 -5.70 -19.46 -13.05
C LYS A 312 -4.94 -18.58 -12.07
N LEU A 313 -3.82 -19.10 -11.57
CA LEU A 313 -2.95 -18.38 -10.65
C LEU A 313 -2.29 -17.19 -11.35
N GLN A 314 -2.32 -16.03 -10.69
CA GLN A 314 -1.77 -14.78 -11.20
C GLN A 314 -0.51 -14.39 -10.43
N ARG A 315 0.57 -14.10 -11.16
CA ARG A 315 1.75 -13.43 -10.62
C ARG A 315 1.39 -12.01 -10.20
N ALA A 316 2.01 -11.53 -9.13
CA ALA A 316 1.84 -10.16 -8.69
C ALA A 316 2.56 -9.19 -9.62
N PHE A 317 3.83 -9.45 -9.93
CA PHE A 317 4.71 -8.51 -10.62
C PHE A 317 5.19 -9.05 -11.97
N SER A 318 5.35 -8.13 -12.92
CA SER A 318 5.90 -8.40 -14.25
C SER A 318 7.41 -8.16 -14.26
N ILE A 319 8.18 -9.12 -13.76
CA ILE A 319 9.64 -9.01 -13.60
C ILE A 319 10.32 -9.85 -14.70
N PRO A 320 11.45 -9.36 -15.28
CA PRO A 320 12.21 -10.07 -16.32
C PRO A 320 12.61 -11.50 -15.98
#